data_AF-A0A4R4Z3W1-F1
#
_entry.id   AF-A0A4R4Z3W1-F1
#
_cell.length_a   1.000
_cell.length_b   1.000
_cell.length_c   1.000
_cell.angle_alpha   90.00
_cell.angle_beta   90.00
_cell.angle_gamma   90.00
#
_symmetry.space_group_name_H-M   'P 1'
#
loop_
_entity.id
_entity.type
_entity.pdbx_description
1 polymer ?
#
loop_
_entity_poly.entity_id
_entity_poly.type
_entity_poly.pdbx_seq_one_letter_code
_entity_poly.pdbx_strand_id
1 'polypeptide(L)'
;MSVSLAVDVERHGGVLLRMVDGGVAVAVACESLGIRADRGYEVLRVLGRSGAGRRTVITDGLREQVIAEFKATGNITGAGRVCGLRHDTARRILAVAGLVAVVRAVKHNAQAKARFEELVEAGCSITAAAREVGVDRRTGWDWHHGVRTVRGARVYPDGRVVGSGAATCYATVVTP
;
A
#
# COMPACT_ATOMS: atom_id res chain seq x y z
N MET A 1 14.95 31.59 -16.54
CA MET A 1 15.29 30.84 -17.76
C MET A 1 15.36 29.37 -17.39
N SER A 2 14.38 28.57 -17.79
CA SER A 2 14.36 27.13 -17.52
C SER A 2 15.42 26.44 -18.38
N VAL A 3 16.47 25.92 -17.74
CA VAL A 3 17.47 25.06 -18.39
C VAL A 3 16.76 23.82 -18.94
N SER A 4 17.13 23.41 -20.15
CA SER A 4 16.55 22.24 -20.81
C SER A 4 17.06 20.94 -20.18
N LEU A 5 16.21 19.91 -20.13
CA LEU A 5 16.56 18.59 -19.61
C LEU A 5 17.82 18.00 -20.28
N ALA A 6 18.03 18.26 -21.58
CA ALA A 6 19.23 17.80 -22.29
C ALA A 6 20.53 18.39 -21.70
N VAL A 7 20.48 19.66 -21.31
CA VAL A 7 21.62 20.36 -20.68
C VAL A 7 21.87 19.81 -19.28
N ASP A 8 20.82 19.49 -18.53
CA ASP A 8 20.96 18.88 -17.20
C ASP A 8 21.53 17.45 -17.28
N VAL A 9 21.14 16.66 -18.29
CA VAL A 9 21.71 15.33 -18.56
C VAL A 9 23.20 15.42 -18.86
N GLU A 10 23.61 16.33 -19.73
CA GLU A 10 25.01 16.54 -20.10
C GLU A 10 25.85 17.02 -18.91
N ARG A 11 25.35 18.03 -18.19
CA ARG A 11 26.09 18.72 -17.13
C ARG A 11 26.17 17.94 -15.82
N HIS A 12 25.10 17.23 -15.47
CA HIS A 12 24.93 16.65 -14.13
C HIS A 12 24.72 15.14 -14.15
N GLY A 13 24.33 14.55 -15.28
CA GLY A 13 23.91 13.15 -15.35
C GLY A 13 24.94 12.14 -14.83
N GLY A 14 26.19 12.23 -15.29
CA GLY A 14 27.24 11.31 -14.88
C GLY A 14 27.69 11.43 -13.41
N VAL A 15 27.56 12.62 -12.82
CA VAL A 15 27.88 12.85 -11.39
C VAL A 15 26.71 12.39 -10.52
N LEU A 16 25.49 12.76 -10.90
CA LEU A 16 24.27 12.37 -10.21
C LEU A 16 24.13 10.83 -10.16
N LEU A 17 24.39 10.14 -11.28
CA LEU A 17 24.33 8.68 -11.34
C LEU A 17 25.34 8.04 -10.38
N ARG A 18 26.59 8.51 -10.36
CA ARG A 18 27.64 8.00 -9.46
C ARG A 18 27.30 8.21 -7.98
N MET A 19 26.79 9.38 -7.60
CA MET A 19 26.36 9.64 -6.22
C MET A 19 25.24 8.67 -5.79
N VAL A 20 24.26 8.47 -6.66
CA VAL A 20 23.12 7.59 -6.39
C VAL A 20 23.52 6.11 -6.40
N ASP A 21 24.46 5.69 -7.24
CA ASP A 21 25.06 4.35 -7.20
C ASP A 21 25.88 4.10 -5.94
N GLY A 22 26.55 5.15 -5.44
CA GLY A 22 27.22 5.15 -4.13
C GLY A 22 26.26 5.14 -2.92
N GLY A 23 24.94 5.16 -3.15
CA GLY A 23 23.92 5.09 -2.10
C GLY A 23 23.46 6.44 -1.55
N VAL A 24 23.88 7.56 -2.16
CA VAL A 24 23.38 8.89 -1.79
C VAL A 24 21.93 9.04 -2.24
N ALA A 25 21.08 9.55 -1.36
CA ALA A 25 19.69 9.84 -1.70
C ALA A 25 19.61 10.87 -2.84
N VAL A 26 18.74 10.64 -3.83
CA VAL A 26 18.61 11.49 -5.02
C VAL A 26 18.41 12.96 -4.67
N ALA A 27 17.60 13.26 -3.63
CA ALA A 27 17.36 14.63 -3.17
C ALA A 27 18.66 15.32 -2.70
N VAL A 28 19.49 14.63 -1.93
CA VAL A 28 20.78 15.15 -1.40
C VAL A 28 21.78 15.36 -2.53
N ALA A 29 21.81 14.43 -3.49
CA ALA A 29 22.66 14.57 -4.67
C ALA A 29 22.23 15.74 -5.56
N CYS A 30 20.92 15.97 -5.71
CA CYS A 30 20.39 17.10 -6.49
C CYS A 30 20.69 18.45 -5.82
N GLU A 31 20.53 18.54 -4.50
CA GLU A 31 20.89 19.73 -3.71
C GLU A 31 22.37 20.08 -3.89
N SER A 32 23.26 19.08 -3.82
CA SER A 32 24.70 19.26 -4.02
C SER A 32 25.08 19.70 -5.44
N LEU A 33 24.21 19.44 -6.42
CA LEU A 33 24.41 19.78 -7.84
C LEU A 33 23.66 21.07 -8.25
N GLY A 34 22.91 21.68 -7.32
CA GLY A 34 22.13 22.88 -7.59
C GLY A 34 20.95 22.64 -8.55
N ILE A 35 20.50 21.40 -8.70
CA ILE A 35 19.34 21.04 -9.52
C ILE A 35 18.15 20.67 -8.64
N ARG A 36 16.94 20.92 -9.14
CA ARG A 36 15.73 20.49 -8.44
C ARG A 36 15.60 18.97 -8.48
N ALA A 37 15.06 18.39 -7.41
CA ALA A 37 14.95 16.92 -7.29
C ALA A 37 14.07 16.29 -8.37
N ASP A 38 13.02 16.97 -8.82
CA ASP A 38 12.16 16.56 -9.95
C ASP A 38 12.97 16.39 -11.25
N ARG A 39 13.81 17.38 -11.58
CA ARG A 39 14.75 17.32 -12.70
C ARG A 39 15.78 16.21 -12.54
N GLY A 40 16.31 16.01 -11.34
CA GLY A 40 17.22 14.91 -11.06
C GLY A 40 16.60 13.52 -11.34
N TYR A 41 15.33 13.32 -10.97
CA TYR A 41 14.62 12.08 -11.32
C TYR A 41 14.38 11.92 -12.82
N GLU A 42 14.15 13.02 -13.56
CA GLU A 42 14.06 12.99 -15.03
C GLU A 42 15.39 12.62 -15.68
N VAL A 43 16.50 13.23 -15.23
CA VAL A 43 17.85 12.91 -15.69
C VAL A 43 18.17 11.43 -15.45
N LEU A 44 17.91 10.92 -14.24
CA LEU A 44 18.12 9.50 -13.91
C LEU A 44 17.26 8.57 -14.77
N ARG A 45 16.03 8.97 -15.09
CA ARG A 45 15.14 8.18 -15.97
C ARG A 45 15.66 8.13 -17.40
N VAL A 46 16.16 9.24 -17.96
CA VAL A 46 16.81 9.28 -19.28
C VAL A 46 18.04 8.37 -19.30
N LEU A 47 18.81 8.35 -18.21
CA LEU A 47 19.96 7.46 -18.02
C LEU A 47 19.59 6.00 -17.70
N GLY A 48 18.30 5.63 -17.80
CA GLY A 48 17.83 4.26 -17.59
C GLY A 48 17.68 3.84 -16.12
N ARG A 49 17.98 4.72 -15.16
CA ARG A 49 17.75 4.47 -13.74
C ARG A 49 16.33 4.87 -13.35
N SER A 50 15.39 3.98 -13.62
CA SER A 50 14.02 4.12 -13.11
C SER A 50 14.00 3.92 -11.59
N GLY A 51 13.27 4.78 -10.88
CA GLY A 51 13.15 4.82 -9.40
C GLY A 51 12.43 3.63 -8.76
N ALA A 52 12.64 2.42 -9.27
CA ALA A 52 12.37 1.22 -8.51
C ALA A 52 13.52 1.07 -7.51
N GLY A 53 13.30 1.52 -6.27
CA GLY A 53 14.15 1.08 -5.15
C GLY A 53 14.33 -0.43 -5.25
N ARG A 54 15.54 -0.95 -4.94
CA ARG A 54 15.93 -2.35 -5.14
C ARG A 54 14.75 -3.28 -4.83
N ARG A 55 14.06 -3.76 -5.87
CA ARG A 55 13.01 -4.76 -5.69
C ARG A 55 13.72 -5.99 -5.16
N THR A 56 13.32 -6.51 -4.00
CA THR A 56 13.85 -7.79 -3.52
C THR A 56 13.65 -8.81 -4.64
N VAL A 57 14.76 -9.27 -5.23
CA VAL A 57 14.73 -10.33 -6.23
C VAL A 57 14.42 -11.60 -5.47
N ILE A 58 13.20 -12.11 -5.65
CA ILE A 58 12.80 -13.40 -5.06
C ILE A 58 13.41 -14.47 -5.96
N THR A 59 14.52 -15.04 -5.51
CA THR A 59 15.19 -16.18 -6.15
C THR A 59 14.45 -17.48 -5.85
N ASP A 60 14.67 -18.52 -6.65
CA ASP A 60 14.06 -19.83 -6.41
C ASP A 60 14.50 -20.44 -5.07
N GLY A 61 15.79 -20.31 -4.72
CA GLY A 61 16.28 -20.75 -3.41
C GLY A 61 15.60 -20.03 -2.22
N LEU A 62 15.26 -18.75 -2.37
CA LEU A 62 14.50 -18.02 -1.34
C LEU A 62 13.05 -18.53 -1.25
N ARG A 63 12.43 -18.92 -2.37
CA ARG A 63 11.10 -19.56 -2.36
C ARG A 63 11.13 -20.88 -1.62
N GLU A 64 12.13 -21.71 -1.90
CA GLU A 64 12.31 -23.02 -1.27
C GLU A 64 12.53 -22.89 0.24
N GLN A 65 13.35 -21.94 0.69
CA GLN A 65 13.59 -21.70 2.11
C GLN A 65 12.32 -21.29 2.86
N VAL A 66 11.50 -20.41 2.27
CA VAL A 66 10.20 -20.02 2.85
C VAL A 66 9.26 -21.22 2.96
N ILE A 67 9.23 -22.08 1.93
CA ILE A 67 8.41 -23.29 1.90
C ILE A 67 8.85 -24.29 2.98
N ALA A 68 10.15 -24.52 3.10
CA ALA A 68 10.71 -25.44 4.10
C ALA A 68 10.37 -24.98 5.53
N GLU A 69 10.60 -23.69 5.82
CA GLU A 69 10.32 -23.11 7.13
C GLU A 69 8.82 -23.15 7.48
N PHE A 70 7.94 -22.89 6.49
CA PHE A 70 6.50 -23.02 6.68
C PHE A 70 6.07 -24.46 6.93
N LYS A 71 6.64 -25.45 6.22
CA LYS A 71 6.35 -26.87 6.46
C LYS A 71 6.79 -27.33 7.85
N ALA A 72 7.87 -26.77 8.38
CA ALA A 72 8.35 -27.10 9.72
C ALA A 72 7.50 -26.47 10.84
N THR A 73 7.03 -25.22 10.66
CA THR A 73 6.43 -24.43 11.75
C THR A 73 4.94 -24.16 11.62
N GLY A 74 4.38 -24.25 10.40
CA GLY A 74 3.02 -23.80 10.09
C GLY A 74 2.82 -22.28 10.16
N ASN A 75 3.87 -21.48 10.40
CA ASN A 75 3.75 -20.04 10.66
C ASN A 75 4.29 -19.19 9.50
N ILE A 76 3.37 -18.60 8.72
CA ILE A 76 3.70 -17.72 7.57
C ILE A 76 4.53 -16.51 7.99
N THR A 77 4.21 -15.89 9.13
CA THR A 77 4.92 -14.70 9.62
C THR A 77 6.32 -15.06 10.09
N GLY A 78 6.48 -16.21 10.76
CA GLY A 78 7.77 -16.76 11.15
C GLY A 78 8.65 -17.03 9.93
N ALA A 79 8.13 -17.79 8.96
CA ALA A 79 8.81 -18.11 7.71
C ALA A 79 9.26 -16.86 6.94
N GLY A 80 8.39 -15.85 6.85
CA GLY A 80 8.73 -14.57 6.25
C GLY A 80 9.88 -13.87 6.98
N ARG A 81 9.83 -13.77 8.31
CA ARG A 81 10.86 -13.11 9.11
C ARG A 81 12.22 -13.77 8.99
N VAL A 82 12.28 -15.11 9.07
CA VAL A 82 13.53 -15.88 8.90
C VAL A 82 14.17 -15.62 7.52
N CYS A 83 13.34 -15.46 6.49
CA CYS A 83 13.78 -15.20 5.12
C CYS A 83 13.92 -13.70 4.79
N GLY A 84 13.77 -12.79 5.75
CA GLY A 84 13.84 -11.34 5.52
C GLY A 84 12.70 -10.77 4.66
N LEU A 85 11.59 -11.49 4.56
CA LEU A 85 10.41 -11.15 3.75
C LEU A 85 9.28 -10.59 4.60
N ARG A 86 8.51 -9.67 4.00
CA ARG A 86 7.22 -9.26 4.55
C ARG A 86 6.24 -10.43 4.53
N HIS A 87 5.34 -10.47 5.50
CA HIS A 87 4.28 -11.49 5.61
C HIS A 87 3.53 -11.69 4.28
N ASP A 88 3.14 -10.61 3.61
CA ASP A 88 2.39 -10.67 2.35
C ASP A 88 3.20 -11.33 1.22
N THR A 89 4.51 -11.09 1.16
CA THR A 89 5.40 -11.73 0.20
C THR A 89 5.54 -13.23 0.48
N ALA A 90 5.76 -13.60 1.74
CA ALA A 90 5.84 -15.00 2.15
C ALA A 90 4.53 -15.74 1.88
N ARG A 91 3.37 -15.14 2.19
CA ARG A 91 2.05 -15.68 1.89
C ARG A 91 1.87 -15.93 0.39
N ARG A 92 2.28 -14.99 -0.47
CA ARG A 92 2.19 -15.17 -1.93
C ARG A 92 3.04 -16.34 -2.42
N ILE A 93 4.27 -16.49 -1.92
CA ILE A 93 5.14 -17.64 -2.26
C ILE A 93 4.44 -18.95 -1.89
N LEU A 94 3.91 -19.04 -0.67
CA LEU A 94 3.22 -20.24 -0.20
C LEU A 94 1.91 -20.52 -0.95
N ALA A 95 1.20 -19.48 -1.37
CA ALA A 95 -0.02 -19.61 -2.16
C ALA A 95 0.25 -20.13 -3.58
N VAL A 96 1.31 -19.64 -4.23
CA VAL A 96 1.78 -20.18 -5.52
C VAL A 96 2.25 -21.63 -5.39
N ALA A 97 2.87 -21.98 -4.26
CA ALA A 97 3.27 -23.36 -3.94
C ALA A 97 2.09 -24.28 -3.53
N GLY A 98 0.85 -23.77 -3.50
CA GLY A 98 -0.34 -24.55 -3.12
C GLY A 98 -0.45 -24.90 -1.63
N LEU A 99 0.38 -24.30 -0.77
CA LEU A 99 0.41 -24.59 0.67
C LEU A 99 -0.55 -23.72 1.49
N VAL A 100 -1.00 -22.60 0.92
CA VAL A 100 -1.96 -21.68 1.54
C VAL A 100 -2.99 -21.29 0.49
N ALA A 101 -4.25 -21.17 0.87
CA ALA A 101 -5.29 -20.72 -0.04
C ALA A 101 -4.97 -19.33 -0.63
N VAL A 102 -5.07 -19.22 -1.96
CA VAL A 102 -5.01 -17.94 -2.70
C VAL A 102 -6.16 -17.01 -2.31
N VAL A 103 -7.18 -17.55 -1.63
CA VAL A 103 -8.36 -16.82 -1.16
C VAL A 103 -7.92 -15.57 -0.38
N ARG A 104 -8.29 -14.41 -0.94
CA ARG A 104 -8.18 -13.12 -0.28
C ARG A 104 -8.97 -13.25 1.02
N ALA A 105 -8.33 -12.99 2.16
CA ALA A 105 -9.00 -13.06 3.45
C ALA A 105 -10.32 -12.29 3.36
N VAL A 106 -11.43 -13.01 3.57
CA VAL A 106 -12.75 -12.40 3.64
C VAL A 106 -12.65 -11.37 4.76
N LYS A 107 -12.93 -10.11 4.45
CA LYS A 107 -12.95 -9.06 5.46
C LYS A 107 -13.88 -9.55 6.56
N HIS A 108 -13.43 -9.58 7.81
CA HIS A 108 -14.12 -10.26 8.93
C HIS A 108 -15.61 -9.92 9.11
N ASN A 109 -16.10 -8.86 8.46
CA ASN A 109 -17.49 -8.42 8.49
C ASN A 109 -18.24 -8.54 7.15
N ALA A 110 -17.75 -9.30 6.17
CA ALA A 110 -18.43 -9.38 4.86
C ALA A 110 -19.82 -10.02 4.99
N GLN A 111 -19.92 -11.14 5.71
CA GLN A 111 -21.19 -11.82 5.98
C GLN A 111 -22.11 -10.97 6.88
N ALA A 112 -21.55 -10.35 7.92
CA ALA A 112 -22.29 -9.43 8.79
C ALA A 112 -22.83 -8.21 8.02
N LYS A 113 -22.06 -7.67 7.07
CA LYS A 113 -22.49 -6.56 6.22
C LYS A 113 -23.60 -6.97 5.25
N ALA A 114 -23.49 -8.14 4.62
CA ALA A 114 -24.55 -8.67 3.75
C ALA A 114 -25.86 -8.85 4.53
N ARG A 115 -25.80 -9.49 5.71
CA ARG A 115 -26.97 -9.65 6.58
C ARG A 115 -27.55 -8.30 7.04
N PHE A 116 -26.70 -7.32 7.33
CA PHE A 116 -27.14 -5.98 7.69
C PHE A 116 -27.90 -5.31 6.53
N GLU A 117 -27.39 -5.43 5.31
CA GLU A 117 -28.02 -4.88 4.10
C GLU A 117 -29.40 -5.52 3.87
N GLU A 118 -29.51 -6.86 3.98
CA GLU A 118 -30.80 -7.57 3.92
C GLU A 118 -31.83 -7.06 4.94
N LEU A 119 -31.40 -6.86 6.20
CA LEU A 119 -32.28 -6.36 7.25
C LEU A 119 -32.76 -4.93 6.99
N VAL A 120 -31.87 -4.07 6.51
CA VAL A 120 -32.21 -2.70 6.14
C VAL A 120 -33.17 -2.67 4.96
N GLU A 121 -32.94 -3.51 3.93
CA GLU A 121 -33.85 -3.65 2.78
C GLU A 121 -35.23 -4.18 3.19
N ALA A 122 -35.28 -5.08 4.18
CA ALA A 122 -36.52 -5.55 4.79
C ALA A 122 -37.22 -4.51 5.69
N GLY A 123 -36.66 -3.30 5.81
CA GLY A 123 -37.25 -2.18 6.57
C GLY A 123 -36.88 -2.14 8.06
N CYS A 124 -35.93 -2.96 8.51
CA CYS A 124 -35.43 -2.86 9.88
C CYS A 124 -34.63 -1.57 10.09
N SER A 125 -34.75 -0.98 11.29
CA SER A 125 -33.95 0.19 11.64
C SER A 125 -32.45 -0.17 11.66
N ILE A 126 -31.60 0.80 11.28
CA ILE A 126 -30.14 0.67 11.28
C ILE A 126 -29.61 0.15 12.63
N THR A 127 -30.16 0.66 13.74
CA THR A 127 -29.73 0.25 15.10
C THR A 127 -30.11 -1.19 15.39
N ALA A 128 -31.32 -1.63 15.00
CA ALA A 128 -31.76 -3.01 15.19
C ALA A 128 -30.93 -3.97 14.32
N ALA A 129 -30.72 -3.63 13.04
CA ALA A 129 -29.90 -4.40 12.12
C ALA A 129 -28.45 -4.52 12.61
N ALA A 130 -27.85 -3.42 13.11
CA ALA A 130 -26.50 -3.42 13.67
C ALA A 130 -26.38 -4.35 14.89
N ARG A 131 -27.39 -4.31 15.78
CA ARG A 131 -27.45 -5.19 16.95
C ARG A 131 -27.59 -6.65 16.54
N GLU A 132 -28.41 -6.95 15.53
CA GLU A 132 -28.63 -8.32 15.04
C GLU A 132 -27.35 -8.94 14.48
N VAL A 133 -26.57 -8.17 13.70
CA VAL A 133 -25.30 -8.66 13.13
C VAL A 133 -24.10 -8.52 14.06
N GLY A 134 -24.31 -8.06 15.30
CA GLY A 134 -23.28 -7.96 16.33
C GLY A 134 -22.25 -6.85 16.12
N VAL A 135 -22.60 -5.75 15.44
CA VAL A 135 -21.71 -4.61 15.23
C VAL A 135 -22.15 -3.38 16.02
N ASP A 136 -21.18 -2.51 16.32
CA ASP A 136 -21.46 -1.22 16.96
C ASP A 136 -22.42 -0.37 16.11
N ARG A 137 -23.31 0.39 16.77
CA ARG A 137 -24.30 1.25 16.10
C ARG A 137 -23.65 2.21 15.11
N ARG A 138 -22.46 2.74 15.41
CA ARG A 138 -21.73 3.63 14.49
C ARG A 138 -21.25 2.88 13.26
N THR A 139 -20.85 1.62 13.39
CA THR A 139 -20.45 0.77 12.26
C THR A 139 -21.64 0.51 11.34
N GLY A 140 -22.82 0.21 11.89
CA GLY A 140 -24.05 0.08 11.10
C GLY A 140 -24.43 1.39 10.39
N TRP A 141 -24.33 2.54 11.08
CA TRP A 141 -24.55 3.85 10.46
C TRP A 141 -23.58 4.14 9.32
N ASP A 142 -22.28 3.89 9.55
CA ASP A 142 -21.23 4.08 8.55
C ASP A 142 -21.49 3.17 7.33
N TRP A 143 -21.91 1.90 7.52
CA TRP A 143 -22.29 1.01 6.41
C TRP A 143 -23.48 1.51 5.62
N HIS A 144 -24.56 1.91 6.29
CA HIS A 144 -25.77 2.40 5.64
C HIS A 144 -25.52 3.67 4.81
N HIS A 145 -24.65 4.55 5.28
CA HIS A 145 -24.32 5.82 4.60
C HIS A 145 -23.10 5.69 3.66
N GLY A 146 -22.62 4.48 3.37
CA GLY A 146 -21.48 4.27 2.47
C GLY A 146 -20.14 4.81 3.00
N VAL A 147 -20.03 5.09 4.30
CA VAL A 147 -18.81 5.59 4.94
C VAL A 147 -17.81 4.45 5.12
N ARG A 148 -16.57 4.69 4.69
CA ARG A 148 -15.50 3.69 4.69
C ARG A 148 -14.40 4.08 5.66
N THR A 149 -13.97 3.14 6.50
CA THR A 149 -12.80 3.35 7.36
C THR A 149 -11.52 2.89 6.65
N VAL A 150 -10.57 3.80 6.49
CA VAL A 150 -9.25 3.54 5.89
C VAL A 150 -8.18 4.12 6.81
N ARG A 151 -7.26 3.26 7.30
CA ARG A 151 -6.12 3.68 8.15
C ARG A 151 -6.52 4.57 9.34
N GLY A 152 -7.66 4.30 9.98
CA GLY A 152 -8.17 5.08 11.12
C GLY A 152 -8.93 6.35 10.76
N ALA A 153 -9.10 6.67 9.47
CA ALA A 153 -9.93 7.76 8.99
C ALA A 153 -11.25 7.26 8.39
N ARG A 154 -12.33 8.05 8.53
CA ARG A 154 -13.62 7.83 7.89
C ARG A 154 -13.68 8.63 6.59
N VAL A 155 -13.97 7.95 5.49
CA VAL A 155 -14.16 8.51 4.15
C VAL A 155 -15.65 8.47 3.84
N TYR A 156 -16.25 9.63 3.63
CA TYR A 156 -17.66 9.78 3.31
C TYR A 156 -17.87 9.75 1.78
N PRO A 157 -19.09 9.43 1.30
CA PRO A 157 -19.39 9.39 -0.14
C PRO A 157 -19.18 10.72 -0.87
N ASP A 158 -19.30 11.84 -0.16
CA ASP A 158 -19.04 13.20 -0.66
C ASP A 158 -17.54 13.53 -0.80
N GLY A 159 -16.67 12.56 -0.50
CA GLY A 159 -15.22 12.73 -0.53
C GLY A 159 -14.62 13.32 0.75
N ARG A 160 -15.44 13.68 1.75
CA ARG A 160 -14.93 14.17 3.04
C ARG A 160 -14.16 13.06 3.75
N VAL A 161 -12.97 13.37 4.26
CA VAL A 161 -12.15 12.44 5.07
C VAL A 161 -11.95 13.00 6.47
N VAL A 162 -12.30 12.23 7.50
CA VAL A 162 -12.17 12.62 8.92
C VAL A 162 -11.31 11.60 9.66
N GLY A 163 -10.09 11.99 10.05
CA GLY A 163 -9.16 11.20 10.85
C GLY A 163 -9.32 11.42 12.37
N SER A 164 -8.87 10.46 13.18
CA SER A 164 -8.86 10.53 14.65
C SER A 164 -7.57 11.13 15.26
N GLY A 165 -6.65 11.62 14.44
CA GLY A 165 -5.44 12.36 14.87
C GLY A 165 -5.37 13.68 14.11
N ALA A 166 -4.86 14.71 14.78
CA ALA A 166 -4.83 16.11 14.36
C ALA A 166 -4.86 16.34 12.84
N ALA A 167 -5.95 16.96 12.39
CA ALA A 167 -6.11 17.70 11.14
C ALA A 167 -5.39 17.13 9.90
N THR A 168 -6.06 16.25 9.16
CA THR A 168 -5.89 16.26 7.70
C THR A 168 -7.22 15.90 7.02
N CYS A 169 -8.05 16.93 6.80
CA CYS A 169 -9.16 16.85 5.86
C CYS A 169 -8.57 17.04 4.46
N TYR A 170 -8.31 15.97 3.72
CA TYR A 170 -8.06 16.09 2.29
C TYR A 170 -9.41 16.38 1.62
N ALA A 171 -9.67 17.65 1.28
CA ALA A 171 -10.69 18.00 0.32
C ALA A 171 -10.09 17.77 -1.08
N THR A 172 -10.16 16.55 -1.59
CA THR A 172 -9.94 16.35 -3.02
C THR A 172 -11.30 16.03 -3.62
N VAL A 173 -11.88 17.03 -4.28
CA VAL A 173 -13.00 16.81 -5.20
C VAL A 173 -12.45 15.93 -6.32
N VAL A 174 -12.88 14.66 -6.35
CA VAL A 174 -12.57 13.77 -7.48
C VAL A 174 -13.64 14.03 -8.53
N THR A 175 -13.33 14.89 -9.49
CA THR A 175 -14.13 15.08 -10.71
C THR A 175 -13.96 13.83 -11.60
N PRO A 176 -15.02 13.33 -12.27
CA PRO A 176 -15.00 12.08 -13.04
C PRO A 176 -13.97 12.02 -14.17
#